data_AF-A0A0F2S750-F1
#
_entry.id   AF-A0A0F2S750-F1
#
_cell.length_a   1.000
_cell.length_b   1.000
_cell.length_c   1.000
_cell.angle_alpha   90.00
_cell.angle_beta   90.00
_cell.angle_gamma   90.00
#
_symmetry.space_group_name_H-M   'P 1'
#
loop_
_entity.id
_entity.type
_entity.pdbx_description
1 polymer ?
#
loop_
_entity_poly.entity_id
_entity_poly.type
_entity_poly.pdbx_seq_one_letter_code
_entity_poly.pdbx_strand_id
1 'polypeptide(L)'
;MHKKCQKRRQPAEETVSLLELAPEIETPYRKIRQLQRKMDRSRRATNPNKYKANGTFNRSNNDRWVKSKHYQLDQLKLQRIQGKL
;
A
#
# COMPACT_ATOMS: atom_id res chain seq x y z
N MET A 1 -7.76 -4.53 -64.75
CA MET A 1 -7.13 -5.13 -63.56
C MET A 1 -7.24 -4.17 -62.38
N HIS A 2 -8.30 -4.30 -61.58
CA HIS A 2 -8.57 -3.39 -60.46
C HIS A 2 -8.03 -3.98 -59.15
N LYS A 3 -6.78 -3.66 -58.81
CA LYS A 3 -6.30 -3.91 -57.45
C LYS A 3 -6.94 -2.85 -56.55
N LYS A 4 -8.09 -3.16 -55.95
CA LYS A 4 -8.60 -2.40 -54.79
C LYS A 4 -7.58 -2.60 -53.67
N CYS A 5 -6.64 -1.66 -53.58
CA CYS A 5 -5.70 -1.55 -52.48
C CYS A 5 -6.53 -1.44 -51.21
N GLN A 6 -6.58 -2.51 -50.43
CA GLN A 6 -7.20 -2.50 -49.11
C GLN A 6 -6.43 -1.47 -48.29
N LYS A 7 -7.04 -0.29 -48.08
CA LYS A 7 -6.52 0.70 -47.13
C LYS A 7 -6.44 -0.01 -45.78
N ARG A 8 -5.22 -0.30 -45.33
CA ARG A 8 -4.97 -0.76 -43.97
C ARG A 8 -5.59 0.28 -43.03
N ARG A 9 -6.59 -0.12 -42.27
CA ARG A 9 -7.19 0.73 -41.22
C ARG A 9 -6.09 0.97 -40.20
N GLN A 10 -5.61 2.20 -40.09
CA GLN A 10 -4.68 2.53 -39.02
C GLN A 10 -5.44 2.44 -37.69
N PRO A 11 -4.82 1.89 -36.62
CA PRO A 11 -5.43 1.92 -35.30
C PRO A 11 -5.67 3.38 -34.93
N ALA A 12 -6.88 3.70 -34.48
CA ALA A 12 -7.13 5.01 -33.91
C ALA A 12 -6.17 5.19 -32.73
N GLU A 13 -5.43 6.28 -32.71
CA GLU A 13 -4.61 6.72 -31.57
C GLU A 13 -5.59 7.10 -30.43
N GLU A 14 -6.17 6.10 -29.77
CA GLU A 14 -7.06 6.28 -28.64
C GLU A 14 -6.22 6.70 -27.43
N THR A 15 -6.25 7.99 -27.13
CA THR A 15 -5.58 8.54 -25.94
C THR A 15 -6.32 8.05 -24.69
N VAL A 16 -5.79 7.00 -24.06
CA VAL A 16 -6.33 6.48 -22.79
C VAL A 16 -5.90 7.42 -21.67
N SER A 17 -6.84 8.22 -21.15
CA SER A 17 -6.63 9.10 -20.00
C SER A 17 -7.09 8.44 -18.70
N LEU A 18 -6.24 8.45 -17.66
CA LEU A 18 -6.62 7.99 -16.33
C LEU A 18 -7.38 9.11 -15.60
N LEU A 19 -8.67 8.89 -15.36
CA LEU A 19 -9.56 9.81 -14.63
C LEU A 19 -9.86 9.25 -13.24
N GLU A 20 -9.85 10.11 -12.22
CA GLU A 20 -10.29 9.72 -10.89
C GLU A 20 -11.82 9.51 -10.89
N LEU A 21 -12.26 8.35 -10.40
CA LEU A 21 -13.68 7.96 -10.42
C LEU A 21 -14.58 8.91 -9.60
N ALA A 22 -14.03 9.51 -8.53
CA ALA A 22 -14.73 10.41 -7.63
C ALA A 22 -13.75 11.45 -7.04
N PRO A 23 -13.56 12.60 -7.70
CA PRO A 23 -12.58 13.61 -7.28
C PRO A 23 -12.98 14.36 -5.99
N GLU A 24 -14.26 14.32 -5.60
CA GLU A 24 -14.76 14.98 -4.39
C GLU A 24 -14.45 14.21 -3.09
N ILE A 25 -14.11 12.92 -3.19
CA ILE A 25 -13.89 12.06 -2.02
C ILE A 25 -12.43 12.16 -1.56
N GLU A 26 -12.18 12.86 -0.46
CA GLU A 26 -10.86 12.87 0.16
C GLU A 26 -10.55 11.49 0.78
N THR A 27 -9.60 10.75 0.21
CA THR A 27 -9.27 9.40 0.68
C THR A 27 -8.10 9.37 1.68
N PRO A 28 -8.32 8.96 2.96
CA PRO A 28 -7.24 8.91 3.95
C PRO A 28 -6.30 7.70 3.78
N TYR A 29 -6.51 6.86 2.76
CA TYR A 29 -5.76 5.60 2.56
C TYR A 29 -4.26 5.80 2.42
N ARG A 30 -3.81 6.91 1.81
CA ARG A 30 -2.38 7.24 1.72
C ARG A 30 -1.76 7.41 3.10
N LYS A 31 -2.45 8.12 3.99
CA LYS A 31 -2.02 8.37 5.38
C LYS A 31 -2.05 7.09 6.22
N ILE A 32 -3.09 6.28 6.07
CA ILE A 32 -3.21 4.96 6.70
C ILE A 32 -2.01 4.06 6.30
N ARG A 33 -1.72 3.98 5.00
CA ARG A 33 -0.60 3.17 4.46
C ARG A 33 0.75 3.61 5.03
N GLN A 34 0.98 4.92 5.12
CA GLN A 34 2.22 5.46 5.69
C GLN A 34 2.37 5.11 7.18
N LEU A 35 1.29 5.26 7.97
CA LEU A 35 1.27 4.89 9.39
C LEU A 35 1.51 3.39 9.59
N GLN A 36 0.82 2.53 8.83
CA GLN A 36 0.99 1.08 8.90
C GLN A 36 2.44 0.65 8.62
N ARG A 37 3.08 1.23 7.60
CA ARG A 37 4.50 0.96 7.28
C ARG A 37 5.44 1.43 8.40
N LYS A 38 5.15 2.59 9.00
CA LYS A 38 5.94 3.11 10.13
C LYS A 38 5.85 2.17 11.34
N MET A 39 4.64 1.71 11.66
CA MET A 39 4.42 0.72 12.73
C MET A 39 5.13 -0.60 12.44
N ASP A 40 5.06 -1.11 11.20
CA ASP A 40 5.74 -2.36 10.83
C ASP A 40 7.26 -2.25 10.99
N ARG A 41 7.86 -1.14 10.54
CA ARG A 41 9.29 -0.86 10.75
C ARG A 41 9.66 -0.81 12.23
N SER A 42 8.88 -0.09 13.06
CA SER A 42 9.14 -0.06 14.50
C SER A 42 9.03 -1.44 15.13
N ARG A 43 8.03 -2.23 14.74
CA ARG A 43 7.82 -3.59 15.25
C ARG A 43 9.00 -4.50 14.91
N ARG A 44 9.51 -4.45 13.67
CA ARG A 44 10.68 -5.22 13.23
C ARG A 44 11.96 -4.79 13.96
N ALA A 45 12.16 -3.49 14.13
CA ALA A 45 13.34 -2.96 14.82
C ALA A 45 13.35 -3.32 16.31
N THR A 46 12.20 -3.27 16.99
CA THR A 46 12.10 -3.63 18.42
C THR A 46 12.14 -5.14 18.66
N ASN A 47 11.76 -5.95 17.67
CA ASN A 47 11.67 -7.41 17.81
C ASN A 47 12.50 -8.14 16.73
N PRO A 48 13.84 -7.93 16.67
CA PRO A 48 14.67 -8.51 15.61
C PRO A 48 14.61 -10.05 15.59
N ASN A 49 14.59 -10.68 16.76
CA ASN A 49 14.57 -12.15 16.91
C ASN A 49 13.30 -12.82 16.37
N LYS A 50 12.23 -12.04 16.13
CA LYS A 50 10.98 -12.54 15.54
C LYS A 50 11.05 -12.70 14.02
N TYR A 51 12.07 -12.16 13.37
CA TYR A 51 12.22 -12.18 11.93
C TYR A 51 13.48 -12.94 11.55
N LYS A 52 13.38 -13.74 10.49
CA LYS A 52 14.54 -14.40 9.88
C LYS A 52 15.33 -13.40 9.03
N ALA A 53 16.56 -13.74 8.66
CA ALA A 53 17.41 -12.89 7.81
C ALA A 53 16.75 -12.56 6.45
N ASN A 54 15.92 -13.46 5.92
CA ASN A 54 15.13 -13.23 4.70
C ASN A 54 13.87 -12.36 4.92
N GLY A 55 13.67 -11.79 6.11
CA GLY A 55 12.55 -10.93 6.46
C GLY A 55 11.23 -11.65 6.75
N THR A 56 11.20 -12.99 6.68
CA THR A 56 10.01 -13.77 7.00
C THR A 56 9.82 -13.94 8.51
N PHE A 57 8.57 -14.09 8.94
CA PHE A 57 8.24 -14.27 10.36
C PHE A 57 8.69 -15.65 10.87
N ASN A 58 9.35 -15.66 12.03
CA ASN A 58 9.82 -16.88 12.67
C ASN A 58 8.74 -17.50 13.57
N ARG A 59 8.07 -18.55 13.10
CA ARG A 59 6.98 -19.23 13.81
C ARG A 59 7.42 -20.00 15.06
N SER A 60 8.69 -20.41 15.15
CA SER A 60 9.17 -21.13 16.33
C SER A 60 9.49 -20.22 17.52
N ASN A 61 9.58 -18.90 17.29
CA ASN A 61 9.85 -17.95 18.36
C ASN A 61 8.54 -17.60 19.10
N ASN A 62 8.47 -17.97 20.38
CA ASN A 62 7.33 -17.73 21.28
C ASN A 62 7.51 -16.52 22.22
N ASP A 63 8.57 -15.70 22.05
CA ASP A 63 8.80 -14.48 22.83
C ASP A 63 7.60 -13.52 22.79
N ARG A 64 7.45 -12.70 23.84
CA ARG A 64 6.40 -11.68 23.87
C ARG A 64 6.70 -10.57 22.87
N TRP A 65 5.66 -10.01 22.26
CA TRP A 65 5.79 -8.84 21.39
C TRP A 65 6.05 -7.58 22.22
N VAL A 66 7.17 -6.91 21.97
CA VAL A 66 7.50 -5.63 22.59
C VAL A 66 7.06 -4.50 21.67
N LYS A 67 6.23 -3.59 22.19
CA LYS A 67 5.77 -2.39 21.48
C LYS A 67 6.46 -1.16 22.06
N SER A 68 7.16 -0.41 21.21
CA SER A 68 7.74 0.88 21.58
C SER A 68 6.64 1.91 21.90
N LYS A 69 6.98 2.97 22.65
CA LYS A 69 6.07 4.11 22.90
C LYS A 69 5.59 4.73 21.57
N HIS A 70 6.50 4.88 20.60
CA HIS A 70 6.19 5.40 19.27
C HIS A 70 5.18 4.53 18.52
N TYR A 71 5.32 3.20 18.59
CA TYR A 71 4.36 2.27 17.98
C TYR A 71 2.96 2.48 18.57
N GLN A 72 2.85 2.63 19.89
CA GLN A 72 1.56 2.85 20.56
C GLN A 72 0.92 4.18 20.14
N LEU A 73 1.72 5.25 20.05
CA LEU A 73 1.24 6.55 19.55
C LEU A 73 0.73 6.47 18.11
N ASP A 74 1.46 5.79 17.23
CA ASP A 74 1.05 5.64 15.83
C ASP A 74 -0.19 4.73 15.70
N GLN A 75 -0.35 3.74 16.57
CA GLN A 75 -1.55 2.90 16.66
C GLN A 75 -2.80 3.74 17.02
N LEU A 76 -2.68 4.65 17.99
CA LEU A 76 -3.78 5.57 18.37
C LEU A 76 -4.13 6.51 17.22
N LYS A 77 -3.12 7.04 16.50
CA LYS A 77 -3.35 7.88 15.31
C LYS A 77 -4.10 7.11 14.21
N LEU A 78 -3.72 5.84 13.97
CA LEU A 78 -4.38 4.99 13.00
C LEU A 78 -5.86 4.79 13.37
N GLN A 79 -6.15 4.43 14.62
CA GLN A 79 -7.52 4.25 15.11
C GLN A 79 -8.36 5.51 14.93
N ARG A 80 -7.80 6.69 15.24
CA ARG A 80 -8.50 7.98 15.05
C ARG A 80 -8.82 8.28 13.58
N ILE A 81 -7.99 7.84 12.65
CA ILE A 81 -8.25 8.01 11.21
C ILE A 81 -9.29 7.01 10.74
N GLN A 82 -9.19 5.75 11.18
CA GLN A 82 -10.13 4.69 10.80
C GLN A 82 -11.53 4.91 11.37
N GLY A 83 -11.66 5.49 12.57
CA GLY A 83 -12.97 5.83 13.14
C GLY A 83 -13.65 7.04 12.51
N LYS A 84 -13.00 7.72 11.55
CA LYS A 84 -13.56 8.84 10.78
C LYS A 84 -13.96 8.46 9.35
N LEU A 85 -13.59 7.24 8.94
CA LEU A 85 -13.96 6.62 7.67
C LEU A 85 -15.37 6.02 7.82
#